data_AF-A0AA45TVK6-F1
#
_entry.id   AF-A0AA45TVK6-F1
#
_cell.length_a   1.000
_cell.length_b   1.000
_cell.length_c   1.000
_cell.angle_alpha   90.00
_cell.angle_beta   90.00
_cell.angle_gamma   90.00
#
_symmetry.space_group_name_H-M   'P 1'
#
loop_
_entity.id
_entity.type
_entity.pdbx_description
1 polymer ?
#
loop_
_entity_poly.entity_id
_entity_poly.type
_entity_poly.pdbx_seq_one_letter_code
_entity_poly.pdbx_strand_id
1 'polypeptide(L)'
;MLFLALLATSPAAARGRYYNHSGGIETSHPDWLSWMPGSASLASLSLPGTHDSMAFTSTGGALTQTQSLSLRAQLDAGLRALDIRCRHIGDRFAIHHGVVYLNANFDDVLTTTTQFLRDHPGETILMRVKEEHTPDGNSRSFQQTGVAPILITRRAAPERAVARE
;
A
#
# COMPACT_ATOMS: atom_id res chain seq x y z
N MET A 1 3.49 47.95 -12.33
CA MET A 1 2.32 47.50 -11.54
C MET A 1 2.26 45.98 -11.63
N LEU A 2 2.52 45.28 -10.53
CA LEU A 2 2.53 43.82 -10.46
C LEU A 2 1.16 43.35 -9.95
N PHE A 3 0.38 42.67 -10.80
CA PHE A 3 -0.87 42.04 -10.38
C PHE A 3 -0.54 40.69 -9.74
N LEU A 4 -0.62 40.62 -8.41
CA LEU A 4 -0.60 39.37 -7.67
C LEU A 4 -2.01 38.76 -7.73
N ALA A 5 -2.22 37.80 -8.65
CA ALA A 5 -3.44 37.03 -8.68
C ALA A 5 -3.41 35.99 -7.54
N LEU A 6 -4.17 36.24 -6.48
CA LEU A 6 -4.49 35.22 -5.48
C LEU A 6 -5.39 34.17 -6.14
N LEU A 7 -4.80 33.06 -6.57
CA LEU A 7 -5.59 31.86 -6.90
C LEU A 7 -6.16 31.33 -5.57
N ALA A 8 -7.40 31.68 -5.29
CA ALA A 8 -8.15 31.06 -4.21
C ALA A 8 -8.31 29.57 -4.54
N THR A 9 -7.47 28.73 -3.95
CA THR A 9 -7.70 27.28 -3.95
C THR A 9 -9.02 27.07 -3.22
N SER A 10 -10.05 26.66 -3.96
CA SER A 10 -11.27 26.19 -3.31
C SER A 10 -10.90 25.03 -2.38
N PRO A 11 -11.35 25.01 -1.12
CA PRO A 11 -11.15 23.84 -0.29
C PRO A 11 -11.71 22.64 -1.03
N ALA A 12 -10.98 21.52 -1.03
CA ALA A 12 -11.50 20.27 -1.56
C ALA A 12 -12.78 19.95 -0.78
N ALA A 13 -13.94 20.16 -1.42
CA ALA A 13 -15.20 19.83 -0.82
C ALA A 13 -15.28 18.31 -0.72
N ALA A 14 -15.24 17.77 0.49
CA ALA A 14 -15.60 16.38 0.74
C ALA A 14 -17.08 16.21 0.38
N ARG A 15 -17.36 15.80 -0.87
CA ARG A 15 -18.72 15.46 -1.31
C ARG A 15 -19.19 14.30 -0.44
N GLY A 16 -20.28 14.54 0.28
CA GLY A 16 -20.73 13.73 1.41
C GLY A 16 -20.69 12.22 1.17
N ARG A 17 -19.88 11.55 2.00
CA ARG A 17 -20.00 10.18 2.53
C ARG A 17 -18.79 9.96 3.44
N TYR A 18 -18.93 10.21 4.74
CA TYR A 18 -17.86 9.91 5.72
C TYR A 18 -17.53 8.41 5.76
N TYR A 19 -18.50 7.58 5.34
CA TYR A 19 -18.34 6.16 5.07
C TYR A 19 -18.64 5.88 3.60
N ASN A 20 -17.61 5.47 2.87
CA ASN A 20 -17.75 5.05 1.48
C ASN A 20 -17.54 3.54 1.36
N HIS A 21 -18.61 2.82 1.04
CA HIS A 21 -18.59 1.38 0.74
C HIS A 21 -18.67 1.10 -0.77
N SER A 22 -18.55 2.12 -1.63
CA SER A 22 -18.46 1.88 -3.07
C SER A 22 -17.13 1.21 -3.40
N GLY A 23 -17.17 0.22 -4.29
CA GLY A 23 -15.96 -0.41 -4.83
C GLY A 23 -15.11 0.49 -5.74
N GLY A 24 -15.36 1.80 -5.73
CA GLY A 24 -14.68 2.82 -6.52
C GLY A 24 -14.54 4.13 -5.75
N ILE A 25 -13.61 4.97 -6.17
CA ILE A 25 -13.33 6.28 -5.60
C ILE A 25 -13.03 7.27 -6.73
N GLU A 26 -13.41 8.54 -6.58
CA GLU A 26 -13.24 9.57 -7.61
C GLU A 26 -11.79 10.12 -7.68
N THR A 27 -10.96 9.83 -6.69
CA THR A 27 -9.58 10.33 -6.61
C THR A 27 -8.59 9.37 -7.24
N SER A 28 -7.67 9.89 -8.06
CA SER A 28 -6.54 9.13 -8.62
C SER A 28 -5.27 9.96 -8.49
N HIS A 29 -4.35 9.47 -7.66
CA HIS A 29 -3.05 10.10 -7.39
C HIS A 29 -1.94 9.03 -7.31
N PRO A 30 -1.69 8.27 -8.39
CA PRO A 30 -0.73 7.18 -8.35
C PRO A 30 0.74 7.65 -8.26
N ASP A 31 1.06 8.89 -8.61
CA ASP A 31 2.44 9.40 -8.67
C ASP A 31 2.70 10.59 -7.72
N TRP A 32 1.97 10.72 -6.61
CA TRP A 32 2.04 11.93 -5.77
C TRP A 32 3.36 12.09 -5.02
N LEU A 33 4.09 11.01 -4.71
CA LEU A 33 5.41 11.12 -4.08
C LEU A 33 6.47 11.65 -5.05
N SER A 34 6.23 11.59 -6.37
CA SER A 34 7.14 12.16 -7.38
C SER A 34 7.34 13.68 -7.24
N TRP A 35 6.44 14.37 -6.54
CA TRP A 35 6.55 15.81 -6.25
C TRP A 35 7.51 16.11 -5.09
N MET A 36 7.88 15.08 -4.32
CA MET A 36 8.79 15.21 -3.18
C MET A 36 10.23 14.94 -3.64
N PRO A 37 11.24 15.60 -3.02
CA PRO A 37 12.63 15.26 -3.27
C PRO A 37 12.89 13.79 -2.92
N GLY A 38 13.56 13.05 -3.80
CA GLY A 38 13.88 11.64 -3.55
C GLY A 38 14.80 11.40 -2.34
N SER A 39 15.38 12.46 -1.76
CA SER A 39 16.17 12.42 -0.51
C SER A 39 15.32 12.64 0.75
N ALA A 40 14.03 12.92 0.63
CA ALA A 40 13.15 13.12 1.78
C ALA A 40 13.08 11.85 2.64
N SER A 41 13.17 12.03 3.96
CA SER A 41 13.04 10.92 4.91
C SER A 41 11.59 10.45 4.98
N LEU A 42 11.35 9.14 4.91
CA LEU A 42 10.00 8.58 5.11
C LEU A 42 9.39 8.99 6.45
N ALA A 43 10.22 9.16 7.49
CA ALA A 43 9.77 9.59 8.81
C ALA A 43 9.26 11.05 8.84
N SER A 44 9.56 11.85 7.81
CA SER A 44 9.07 13.23 7.68
C SER A 44 7.81 13.36 6.82
N LEU A 45 7.34 12.26 6.22
CA LEU A 45 6.17 12.25 5.34
C LEU A 45 4.91 11.86 6.11
N SER A 46 3.79 12.50 5.79
CA SER A 46 2.47 11.98 6.13
C SER A 46 2.01 11.02 5.03
N LEU A 47 2.11 9.72 5.29
CA LEU A 47 1.68 8.69 4.35
C LEU A 47 0.26 8.20 4.71
N PRO A 48 -0.73 8.37 3.83
CA PRO A 48 -2.04 7.77 4.06
C PRO A 48 -1.95 6.24 3.92
N GLY A 49 -2.69 5.53 4.77
CA GLY A 49 -2.67 4.07 4.80
C GLY A 49 -4.01 3.45 5.18
N THR A 50 -4.09 2.14 5.02
CA THR A 50 -5.29 1.35 5.30
C THR A 50 -5.03 0.29 6.37
N HIS A 51 -5.99 0.14 7.27
CA HIS A 51 -6.04 -0.97 8.22
C HIS A 51 -6.49 -2.22 7.47
N ASP A 52 -5.79 -3.34 7.69
CA ASP A 52 -6.10 -4.63 7.09
C ASP A 52 -6.39 -4.55 5.58
N SER A 53 -5.40 -4.07 4.84
CA SER A 53 -5.53 -3.55 3.47
C SER A 53 -6.15 -4.54 2.47
N MET A 54 -6.05 -5.85 2.74
CA MET A 54 -6.55 -6.90 1.87
C MET A 54 -7.97 -7.36 2.22
N ALA A 55 -8.57 -6.86 3.30
CA ALA A 55 -9.94 -7.15 3.68
C ALA A 55 -10.97 -6.33 2.88
N PHE A 56 -10.83 -6.37 1.55
CA PHE A 56 -11.76 -5.75 0.60
C PHE A 56 -12.76 -6.73 0.00
N THR A 57 -12.52 -8.03 0.18
CA THR A 57 -13.52 -9.06 -0.14
C THR A 57 -14.49 -9.13 1.03
N SER A 58 -15.81 -9.18 0.78
CA SER A 58 -16.83 -9.33 1.83
C SER A 58 -16.84 -10.74 2.47
N THR A 59 -15.70 -11.44 2.43
CA THR A 59 -15.51 -12.79 2.97
C THR A 59 -15.55 -12.73 4.49
N GLY A 60 -16.50 -13.43 5.12
CA GLY A 60 -16.76 -13.34 6.56
C GLY A 60 -17.74 -12.22 6.96
N GLY A 61 -18.28 -11.48 5.98
CA GLY A 61 -19.32 -10.47 6.18
C GLY A 61 -18.79 -9.11 6.63
N ALA A 62 -19.70 -8.26 7.12
CA ALA A 62 -19.37 -6.87 7.48
C ALA A 62 -18.37 -6.72 8.63
N LEU A 63 -18.18 -7.76 9.45
CA LEU A 63 -17.25 -7.71 10.58
C LEU A 63 -15.79 -7.88 10.15
N THR A 64 -15.54 -8.51 9.01
CA THR A 64 -14.19 -8.76 8.50
C THR A 64 -13.79 -7.75 7.42
N GLN A 65 -14.77 -7.18 6.69
CA GLN A 65 -14.49 -6.21 5.64
C GLN A 65 -14.12 -4.84 6.22
N THR A 66 -12.90 -4.39 5.97
CA THR A 66 -12.42 -3.06 6.41
C THR A 66 -12.11 -2.13 5.25
N GLN A 67 -12.03 -2.67 4.04
CA GLN A 67 -11.79 -1.92 2.80
C GLN A 67 -12.90 -2.20 1.79
N SER A 68 -13.15 -1.27 0.88
CA SER A 68 -14.03 -1.49 -0.29
C SER A 68 -13.26 -1.47 -1.62
N LEU A 69 -12.05 -0.91 -1.62
CA LEU A 69 -11.18 -0.85 -2.78
C LEU A 69 -10.23 -2.05 -2.79
N SER A 70 -10.02 -2.63 -3.98
CA SER A 70 -8.94 -3.61 -4.17
C SER A 70 -7.58 -2.98 -3.87
N LEU A 71 -6.57 -3.81 -3.61
CA LEU A 71 -5.23 -3.30 -3.31
C LEU A 71 -4.68 -2.37 -4.41
N ARG A 72 -4.88 -2.70 -5.70
CA ARG A 72 -4.46 -1.82 -6.80
C ARG A 72 -5.19 -0.48 -6.76
N ALA A 73 -6.52 -0.50 -6.59
CA ALA A 73 -7.31 0.72 -6.51
C ALA A 73 -6.93 1.60 -5.30
N GLN A 74 -6.55 1.00 -4.17
CA GLN A 74 -6.00 1.71 -3.01
C GLN A 74 -4.72 2.47 -3.38
N LEU A 75 -3.78 1.81 -4.07
CA LEU A 75 -2.52 2.42 -4.51
C LEU A 75 -2.76 3.53 -5.53
N ASP A 76 -3.64 3.30 -6.51
CA ASP A 76 -3.99 4.30 -7.53
C ASP A 76 -4.70 5.53 -6.92
N ALA A 77 -5.41 5.36 -5.80
CA ALA A 77 -6.02 6.46 -5.05
C ALA A 77 -5.00 7.30 -4.24
N GLY A 78 -3.78 6.78 -4.03
CA GLY A 78 -2.70 7.48 -3.33
C GLY A 78 -2.26 6.87 -2.00
N LEU A 79 -2.80 5.70 -1.60
CA LEU A 79 -2.41 5.03 -0.35
C LEU A 79 -0.99 4.46 -0.46
N ARG A 80 -0.17 4.64 0.58
CA ARG A 80 1.25 4.21 0.60
C ARG A 80 1.66 3.44 1.84
N ALA A 81 0.83 3.40 2.88
CA ALA A 81 1.03 2.55 4.05
C ALA A 81 0.00 1.39 4.06
N LEU A 82 0.50 0.16 4.02
CA LEU A 82 -0.32 -1.06 3.95
C LEU A 82 -0.17 -1.88 5.24
N ASP A 83 -1.28 -2.32 5.81
CA ASP A 83 -1.34 -3.28 6.91
C ASP A 83 -1.70 -4.66 6.35
N ILE A 84 -0.68 -5.51 6.19
CA ILE A 84 -0.81 -6.85 5.61
C ILE A 84 -0.73 -7.91 6.70
N ARG A 85 -1.80 -8.71 6.78
CA ARG A 85 -2.03 -9.67 7.85
C ARG A 85 -2.03 -11.08 7.31
N CYS A 86 -1.05 -11.85 7.73
CA CYS A 86 -0.79 -13.20 7.23
C CYS A 86 -1.06 -14.23 8.31
N ARG A 87 -1.65 -15.35 7.94
CA ARG A 87 -1.55 -16.60 8.68
C ARG A 87 -0.49 -17.47 8.03
N HIS A 88 0.40 -18.02 8.84
CA HIS A 88 1.51 -18.84 8.36
C HIS A 88 1.08 -20.31 8.31
N ILE A 89 0.94 -20.85 7.10
CA ILE A 89 0.44 -22.20 6.87
C ILE A 89 1.36 -22.89 5.86
N GLY A 90 1.92 -24.04 6.21
CA GLY A 90 2.75 -24.83 5.27
C GLY A 90 3.93 -24.05 4.69
N ASP A 91 4.59 -23.23 5.51
CA ASP A 91 5.69 -22.33 5.10
C ASP A 91 5.30 -21.34 4.00
N ARG A 92 4.01 -20.95 3.97
CA ARG A 92 3.42 -19.94 3.09
C ARG A 92 2.57 -18.96 3.90
N PHE A 93 2.28 -17.81 3.29
CA PHE A 93 1.49 -16.75 3.91
C PHE A 93 0.16 -16.57 3.20
N ALA A 94 -0.91 -16.98 3.88
CA ALA A 94 -2.30 -16.74 3.46
C ALA A 94 -2.84 -15.49 4.15
N ILE A 95 -3.57 -14.63 3.43
CA ILE A 95 -4.06 -13.37 3.97
C ILE A 95 -5.34 -13.59 4.78
N HIS A 96 -5.39 -13.03 5.98
CA HIS A 96 -6.46 -13.28 6.95
C HIS A 96 -6.92 -12.01 7.68
N HIS A 97 -8.17 -12.05 8.14
CA HIS A 97 -8.71 -11.21 9.20
C HIS A 97 -9.11 -12.12 10.37
N GLY A 98 -8.32 -12.16 11.44
CA GLY A 98 -8.46 -13.17 12.48
C GLY A 98 -8.50 -14.61 11.89
N VAL A 99 -9.57 -15.36 12.18
CA VAL A 99 -9.75 -16.74 11.69
C VAL A 99 -10.11 -16.85 10.20
N VAL A 100 -10.49 -15.74 9.56
CA VAL A 100 -11.10 -15.75 8.23
C VAL A 100 -10.04 -15.59 7.14
N TYR A 101 -9.95 -16.59 6.27
CA TYR A 101 -9.16 -16.49 5.04
C TYR A 101 -9.83 -15.54 4.05
N LEU A 102 -9.10 -14.55 3.55
CA LEU A 102 -9.64 -13.48 2.69
C LEU A 102 -9.54 -13.79 1.19
N ASN A 103 -9.32 -15.05 0.83
CA ASN A 103 -9.16 -15.52 -0.55
C ASN A 103 -7.98 -14.87 -1.30
N ALA A 104 -6.89 -14.55 -0.58
CA ALA A 104 -5.66 -14.01 -1.14
C ALA A 104 -4.43 -14.53 -0.39
N ASN A 105 -3.27 -14.53 -1.04
CA ASN A 105 -1.99 -14.90 -0.47
C ASN A 105 -1.01 -13.73 -0.54
N PHE A 106 0.09 -13.82 0.21
CA PHE A 106 1.11 -12.77 0.21
C PHE A 106 1.74 -12.56 -1.17
N ASP A 107 1.82 -13.60 -1.99
CA ASP A 107 2.29 -13.50 -3.39
C ASP A 107 1.40 -12.57 -4.24
N ASP A 108 0.08 -12.52 -3.98
CA ASP A 108 -0.84 -11.60 -4.66
C ASP A 108 -0.55 -10.13 -4.27
N VAL A 109 -0.23 -9.91 -2.99
CA VAL A 109 0.18 -8.61 -2.46
C VAL A 109 1.50 -8.17 -3.11
N LEU A 110 2.51 -9.04 -3.13
CA LEU A 110 3.81 -8.76 -3.75
C LEU A 110 3.69 -8.50 -5.24
N THR A 111 2.87 -9.28 -5.95
CA THR A 111 2.61 -9.09 -7.39
C THR A 111 2.00 -7.72 -7.64
N THR A 112 0.96 -7.35 -6.90
CA THR A 112 0.27 -6.06 -7.06
C THR A 112 1.17 -4.87 -6.74
N THR A 113 1.88 -4.93 -5.61
CA THR A 113 2.77 -3.84 -5.16
C THR A 113 4.00 -3.70 -6.04
N THR A 114 4.58 -4.82 -6.50
CA THR A 114 5.70 -4.80 -7.46
C THR A 114 5.27 -4.23 -8.79
N GLN A 115 4.09 -4.60 -9.30
CA GLN A 115 3.57 -4.04 -10.55
C GLN A 115 3.33 -2.54 -10.41
N PHE A 116 2.69 -2.09 -9.32
CA PHE A 116 2.49 -0.67 -9.06
C PHE A 116 3.81 0.12 -9.05
N LEU A 117 4.84 -0.38 -8.35
CA LEU A 117 6.15 0.29 -8.29
C LEU A 117 6.92 0.25 -9.61
N ARG A 118 6.61 -0.70 -10.52
CA ARG A 118 7.13 -0.69 -11.90
C ARG A 118 6.43 0.35 -12.75
N ASP A 119 5.12 0.48 -12.60
CA ASP A 119 4.30 1.47 -13.33
C ASP A 119 4.59 2.90 -12.84
N HIS A 120 4.91 3.06 -11.56
CA HIS A 120 5.11 4.33 -10.86
C HIS A 120 6.46 4.37 -10.11
N PRO A 121 7.60 4.48 -10.82
CA PRO A 121 8.94 4.32 -10.24
C PRO A 121 9.35 5.44 -9.26
N GLY A 122 8.59 6.55 -9.19
CA GLY A 122 8.79 7.63 -8.23
C GLY A 122 8.22 7.34 -6.83
N GLU A 123 7.49 6.24 -6.67
CA GLU A 123 6.75 5.95 -5.45
C GLU A 123 7.51 5.01 -4.50
N THR A 124 6.99 4.88 -3.28
CA THR A 124 7.47 3.92 -2.28
C THR A 124 6.30 3.43 -1.44
N ILE A 125 6.30 2.14 -1.09
CA ILE A 125 5.26 1.54 -0.25
C ILE A 125 5.87 1.14 1.09
N LEU A 126 5.24 1.58 2.17
CA LEU A 126 5.50 1.10 3.52
C LEU A 126 4.54 -0.05 3.84
N MET A 127 5.08 -1.25 4.03
CA MET A 127 4.28 -2.44 4.28
C MET A 127 4.57 -2.98 5.69
N ARG A 128 3.56 -2.96 6.56
CA ARG A 128 3.57 -3.71 7.80
C ARG A 128 3.10 -5.12 7.50
N VAL A 129 3.94 -6.12 7.81
CA VAL A 129 3.54 -7.53 7.73
C VAL A 129 3.44 -8.10 9.12
N LYS A 130 2.27 -8.67 9.46
CA LYS A 130 1.96 -9.18 10.79
C LYS A 130 1.40 -10.60 10.72
N GLU A 131 1.80 -11.45 11.67
CA GLU A 131 1.13 -12.72 11.92
C GLU A 131 -0.22 -12.47 12.61
N GLU A 132 -1.30 -12.91 11.96
CA GLU A 132 -2.69 -12.57 12.30
C GLU A 132 -3.39 -13.64 13.13
N HIS A 133 -3.04 -14.91 12.90
CA HIS A 133 -3.71 -16.05 13.49
C HIS A 133 -2.73 -17.19 13.72
N THR A 134 -3.13 -18.16 14.55
CA THR A 134 -2.34 -19.34 14.91
C THR A 134 -1.74 -20.02 13.66
N PRO A 135 -0.40 -20.17 13.61
CA PRO A 135 0.29 -20.85 12.51
C PRO A 135 -0.08 -22.33 12.46
N ASP A 136 0.07 -22.95 11.28
CA ASP A 136 -0.26 -24.37 11.07
C ASP A 136 0.72 -25.06 10.10
N GLY A 137 1.22 -26.24 10.48
CA GLY A 137 2.03 -27.09 9.59
C GLY A 137 3.32 -26.46 9.03
N ASN A 138 3.98 -25.54 9.75
CA ASN A 138 5.21 -24.88 9.27
C ASN A 138 6.48 -25.60 9.73
N SER A 139 7.50 -25.64 8.87
CA SER A 139 8.85 -26.11 9.21
C SER A 139 9.82 -24.96 9.52
N ARG A 140 9.44 -23.72 9.18
CA ARG A 140 10.21 -22.49 9.40
C ARG A 140 9.45 -21.54 10.33
N SER A 141 10.15 -20.58 10.94
CA SER A 141 9.50 -19.47 11.64
C SER A 141 8.88 -18.47 10.65
N PHE A 142 7.95 -17.64 11.12
CA PHE A 142 7.36 -16.56 10.32
C PHE A 142 8.45 -15.71 9.64
N GLN A 143 9.48 -15.32 10.39
CA GLN A 143 10.59 -14.50 9.91
C GLN A 143 11.45 -15.24 8.86
N GLN A 144 11.70 -16.53 9.06
CA GLN A 144 12.47 -17.36 8.12
C GLN A 144 11.72 -17.66 6.81
N THR A 145 10.39 -17.65 6.83
CA THR A 145 9.58 -17.95 5.65
C THR A 145 9.61 -16.84 4.60
N GLY A 146 9.67 -15.57 5.01
CA GLY A 146 9.76 -14.49 4.03
C GLY A 146 9.46 -13.07 4.50
N VAL A 147 9.75 -12.71 5.75
CA VAL A 147 9.59 -11.31 6.21
C VAL A 147 10.88 -10.76 6.82
N ALA A 148 11.82 -10.36 5.96
CA ALA A 148 12.67 -9.22 6.33
C ALA A 148 11.76 -7.98 6.50
N PRO A 149 12.17 -6.89 7.17
CA PRO A 149 11.41 -5.64 7.12
C PRO A 149 11.27 -5.20 5.66
N ILE A 150 10.11 -5.47 5.04
CA ILE A 150 9.89 -5.21 3.62
C ILE A 150 9.58 -3.73 3.47
N LEU A 151 10.64 -2.93 3.35
CA LEU A 151 10.57 -1.65 2.68
C LEU A 151 10.84 -1.91 1.19
N ILE A 152 9.79 -1.99 0.37
CA ILE A 152 9.97 -2.03 -1.09
C ILE A 152 10.21 -0.60 -1.55
N THR A 153 11.48 -0.19 -1.56
CA THR A 153 11.90 1.10 -2.11
C THR A 153 12.29 0.98 -3.58
N ARG A 154 12.39 2.16 -4.20
CA ARG A 154 13.12 2.43 -5.44
C ARG A 154 14.28 1.45 -5.68
N ARG A 155 14.38 0.89 -6.89
CA ARG A 155 15.72 0.60 -7.40
C ARG A 155 16.37 1.97 -7.63
N ALA A 156 17.55 2.21 -7.05
CA ALA A 156 18.35 3.34 -7.47
C ALA A 156 18.53 3.25 -9.00
N ALA A 157 18.22 4.32 -9.72
CA ALA A 157 18.64 4.42 -11.11
C ALA A 157 20.17 4.28 -11.15
N PRO A 158 20.76 3.58 -12.14
CA PRO A 158 22.20 3.55 -12.28
C PRO A 158 22.69 5.00 -12.39
N GLU A 159 23.68 5.37 -11.58
CA GLU A 159 24.38 6.65 -11.76
C GLU A 159 24.80 6.74 -13.22
N ARG A 160 24.34 7.77 -13.93
CA ARG A 160 24.87 8.06 -15.26
C ARG A 160 26.36 8.32 -15.06
N ALA A 161 27.18 7.41 -15.58
CA ALA A 161 28.61 7.62 -15.69
C ALA A 161 28.82 8.97 -16.37
N VAL A 162 29.34 9.95 -15.62
CA VAL A 162 29.85 11.19 -16.18
C VAL A 162 31.05 10.78 -17.01
N ALA A 163 30.86 10.72 -18.33
CA ALA A 163 31.96 10.62 -19.27
C ALA A 163 32.84 11.84 -19.02
N ARG A 164 34.06 11.60 -18.52
CA ARG A 164 35.10 12.61 -18.49
C ARG A 164 35.65 12.70 -19.91
N GLU A 165 35.43 13.85 -20.54
CA GLU A 165 36.26 14.31 -21.67
C GLU A 165 37.66 14.66 -21.19
#